data_AF-A0A7V4J349-F1
#
_entry.id   AF-A0A7V4J349-F1
#
_cell.length_a   1.000
_cell.length_b   1.000
_cell.length_c   1.000
_cell.angle_alpha   90.00
_cell.angle_beta   90.00
_cell.angle_gamma   90.00
#
_symmetry.space_group_name_H-M   'P 1'
#
loop_
_entity.id
_entity.type
_entity.pdbx_description
1 polymer ?
#
loop_
_entity_poly.entity_id
_entity_poly.type
_entity_poly.pdbx_seq_one_letter_code
_entity_poly.pdbx_strand_id
1 'polypeptide(L)'
;MAAIGIVLVMTGAVQWQQLDNIWPDMRSAAHYLVARVQPGDKLLINDSWPYTMYLYTGGRIEKPQDVIDIYSREEAGIGLCDYNWFVASDYTPRWPQEILDDLTRCGTFQPVFSVTSTVSLLNFSFDYVVAPVEIVVWQKGLQGAQNARY
;
A
#
# COMPACT_ATOMS: atom_id res chain seq x y z
N MET A 1 -5.05 -11.33 -44.21
CA MET A 1 -4.34 -11.87 -43.02
C MET A 1 -3.52 -10.80 -42.30
N ALA A 2 -2.71 -9.98 -42.98
CA ALA A 2 -1.93 -8.90 -42.33
C ALA A 2 -2.78 -7.85 -41.59
N ALA A 3 -3.92 -7.44 -42.15
CA ALA A 3 -4.80 -6.44 -41.54
C ALA A 3 -5.39 -6.87 -40.19
N ILE A 4 -5.74 -8.16 -40.04
CA ILE A 4 -6.28 -8.70 -38.78
C ILE A 4 -5.20 -8.70 -37.69
N GLY A 5 -3.95 -9.08 -38.05
CA GLY A 5 -2.82 -9.04 -37.14
C GLY A 5 -2.52 -7.63 -36.62
N ILE A 6 -2.55 -6.62 -37.50
CA ILE A 6 -2.33 -5.22 -37.11
C ILE A 6 -3.41 -4.74 -36.13
N VAL A 7 -4.68 -5.03 -36.42
CA VAL A 7 -5.80 -4.64 -35.54
C VAL A 7 -5.63 -5.28 -34.15
N LEU A 8 -5.31 -6.57 -34.08
CA LEU A 8 -5.10 -7.25 -32.80
C LEU A 8 -3.93 -6.66 -31.99
N VAL A 9 -2.81 -6.33 -32.64
CA VAL A 9 -1.67 -5.68 -31.97
C VAL A 9 -2.05 -4.32 -31.42
N MET A 10 -2.77 -3.51 -32.20
CA MET A 10 -3.21 -2.18 -31.74
C MET A 10 -4.21 -2.30 -30.59
N THR A 11 -5.20 -3.20 -30.68
CA THR A 11 -6.14 -3.43 -29.58
C THR A 11 -5.43 -3.94 -28.33
N GLY A 12 -4.48 -4.86 -28.46
CA GLY A 12 -3.68 -5.37 -27.35
C GLY A 12 -2.84 -4.27 -26.68
N ALA A 13 -2.24 -3.37 -27.47
CA ALA A 13 -1.48 -2.24 -26.93
C ALA A 13 -2.37 -1.29 -26.12
N VAL A 14 -3.58 -0.98 -26.62
CA VAL A 14 -4.53 -0.13 -25.90
C VAL A 14 -5.01 -0.80 -24.60
N GLN A 15 -5.36 -2.09 -24.65
CA GLN A 15 -5.77 -2.85 -23.47
C GLN A 15 -4.65 -2.92 -22.43
N TRP A 16 -3.41 -3.14 -22.86
CA TRP A 16 -2.26 -3.17 -21.97
C TRP A 16 -2.03 -1.81 -21.30
N GLN A 17 -2.04 -0.72 -22.08
CA GLN A 17 -1.88 0.62 -21.53
C GLN A 17 -2.99 0.98 -20.54
N GLN A 18 -4.23 0.54 -20.79
CA GLN A 18 -5.33 0.73 -19.85
C GLN A 18 -5.07 -0.08 -18.57
N LEU A 19 -4.74 -1.36 -18.67
CA LEU A 19 -4.50 -2.24 -17.53
C LEU A 19 -3.30 -1.79 -16.68
N ASP A 20 -2.26 -1.23 -17.28
CA ASP A 20 -1.07 -0.75 -16.55
C ASP A 20 -1.39 0.43 -15.64
N ASN A 21 -2.48 1.16 -15.91
CA ASN A 21 -2.85 2.37 -15.19
C ASN A 21 -4.08 2.19 -14.28
N ILE A 22 -4.68 1.00 -14.17
CA ILE A 22 -5.83 0.79 -13.26
C ILE A 22 -5.42 0.60 -11.79
N TRP A 23 -4.12 0.51 -11.50
CA TRP A 23 -3.58 0.61 -10.15
C TRP A 23 -2.56 1.76 -10.08
N PRO A 24 -2.51 2.50 -8.95
CA PRO A 24 -1.46 3.48 -8.74
C PRO A 24 -0.08 2.81 -8.67
N ASP A 25 0.95 3.51 -9.13
CA ASP A 25 2.34 3.10 -9.00
C ASP A 25 2.80 3.19 -7.53
N MET A 26 2.76 2.06 -6.84
CA MET A 26 3.21 1.93 -5.46
C MET A 26 4.73 1.75 -5.33
N ARG A 27 5.49 1.65 -6.43
CA ARG A 27 6.92 1.26 -6.40
C ARG A 27 7.77 2.23 -5.61
N SER A 28 7.51 3.52 -5.72
CA SER A 28 8.24 4.56 -4.96
C SER A 28 8.07 4.37 -3.44
N ALA A 29 6.84 4.12 -2.98
CA ALA A 29 6.57 3.84 -1.57
C ALA A 29 7.16 2.48 -1.13
N ALA A 30 7.07 1.45 -1.96
CA ALA A 30 7.68 0.15 -1.70
C ALA A 30 9.20 0.24 -1.57
N HIS A 31 9.88 0.96 -2.47
CA HIS A 31 11.32 1.21 -2.37
C HIS A 31 11.70 1.99 -1.11
N TYR A 32 10.89 2.98 -0.72
CA TYR A 32 11.10 3.71 0.53
C TYR A 32 11.08 2.79 1.74
N LEU A 33 10.10 1.88 1.81
CA LEU A 33 9.97 0.88 2.87
C LEU A 33 11.14 -0.12 2.84
N VAL A 34 11.48 -0.68 1.67
CA VAL A 34 12.61 -1.61 1.53
C VAL A 34 13.94 -0.99 2.01
N ALA A 35 14.10 0.33 1.91
CA ALA A 35 15.31 0.99 2.39
C ALA A 35 15.36 1.17 3.93
N ARG A 36 14.22 1.09 4.64
CA ARG A 36 14.09 1.55 6.05
C ARG A 36 13.50 0.53 7.02
N VAL A 37 12.63 -0.34 6.55
CA VAL A 37 12.05 -1.43 7.33
C VAL A 37 13.18 -2.37 7.75
N GLN A 38 13.20 -2.76 9.02
CA GLN A 38 14.13 -3.73 9.56
C GLN A 38 13.46 -5.11 9.69
N PRO A 39 14.22 -6.21 9.57
CA PRO A 39 13.68 -7.53 9.90
C PRO A 39 13.07 -7.54 11.30
N GLY A 40 11.82 -8.01 11.40
CA GLY A 40 11.05 -8.04 12.65
C GLY A 40 10.09 -6.86 12.84
N ASP A 41 10.24 -5.77 12.08
CA ASP A 41 9.24 -4.70 12.03
C ASP A 41 7.88 -5.26 11.56
N LYS A 42 6.80 -4.75 12.15
CA LYS A 42 5.42 -5.09 11.76
C LYS A 42 4.78 -3.96 10.98
N LEU A 43 4.15 -4.31 9.85
CA LEU A 43 3.57 -3.35 8.92
C LEU A 43 2.04 -3.50 8.87
N LEU A 44 1.35 -2.37 8.97
CA LEU A 44 -0.10 -2.25 8.81
C LEU A 44 -0.40 -1.41 7.55
N ILE A 45 -0.86 -2.01 6.47
CA ILE A 45 -0.97 -1.37 5.15
C ILE A 45 -2.39 -1.52 4.62
N ASN A 46 -2.97 -0.53 3.94
CA ASN A 46 -4.33 -0.66 3.39
C ASN A 46 -4.48 -1.85 2.42
N ASP A 47 -3.51 -2.03 1.52
CA ASP A 47 -3.41 -3.15 0.56
C ASP A 47 -1.97 -3.67 0.56
N SER A 48 -1.75 -4.89 1.08
CA SER A 48 -0.41 -5.45 1.27
C SER A 48 0.26 -5.85 -0.04
N TRP A 49 -0.53 -6.24 -1.05
CA TRP A 49 -0.03 -6.96 -2.23
C TRP A 49 1.04 -6.20 -3.02
N PRO A 50 0.92 -4.88 -3.25
CA PRO A 50 1.93 -4.10 -3.96
C PRO A 50 3.27 -3.99 -3.23
N TYR A 51 3.32 -4.27 -1.93
CA TYR A 51 4.50 -4.09 -1.08
C TYR A 51 5.18 -5.40 -0.72
N THR A 52 4.40 -6.46 -0.52
CA THR A 52 4.87 -7.74 0.01
C THR A 52 6.02 -8.33 -0.80
N MET A 53 5.94 -8.35 -2.13
CA MET A 53 7.02 -8.91 -2.96
C MET A 53 8.34 -8.13 -2.82
N TYR A 54 8.26 -6.79 -2.80
CA TYR A 54 9.45 -5.93 -2.64
C TYR A 54 10.08 -6.09 -1.25
N LEU A 55 9.25 -6.14 -0.21
CA LEU A 55 9.71 -6.34 1.17
C LEU A 55 10.33 -7.72 1.37
N TYR A 56 9.72 -8.76 0.81
CA TYR A 56 10.21 -10.14 0.91
C TYR A 56 11.54 -10.32 0.20
N THR A 57 11.61 -9.91 -1.08
CA THR A 57 12.86 -10.00 -1.87
C THR A 57 13.97 -9.09 -1.34
N GLY A 58 13.62 -7.99 -0.65
CA GLY A 58 14.54 -7.14 0.08
C GLY A 58 14.98 -7.67 1.45
N GLY A 59 14.52 -8.86 1.86
CA GLY A 59 14.85 -9.47 3.15
C GLY A 59 14.31 -8.71 4.36
N ARG A 60 13.24 -7.93 4.18
CA ARG A 60 12.64 -7.10 5.25
C ARG A 60 11.54 -7.83 6.02
N ILE A 61 10.92 -8.81 5.37
CA ILE A 61 9.92 -9.71 5.94
C ILE A 61 10.30 -11.16 5.63
N GLU A 62 9.85 -12.10 6.46
CA GLU A 62 10.15 -13.53 6.29
C GLU A 62 9.04 -14.27 5.55
N LYS A 63 7.81 -13.77 5.66
CA LYS A 63 6.64 -14.34 4.99
C LYS A 63 5.62 -13.25 4.62
N PRO A 64 4.76 -13.47 3.62
CA PRO A 64 3.72 -12.51 3.23
C PRO A 64 2.86 -12.01 4.39
N GLN A 65 2.58 -12.87 5.37
CA GLN A 65 1.75 -12.57 6.54
C GLN A 65 2.41 -11.61 7.55
N ASP A 66 3.66 -11.19 7.32
CA ASP A 66 4.28 -10.12 8.13
C ASP A 66 3.83 -8.72 7.71
N VAL A 67 3.13 -8.59 6.56
CA VAL A 67 2.47 -7.38 6.11
C VAL A 67 0.96 -7.57 6.26
N ILE A 68 0.36 -6.86 7.21
CA ILE A 68 -1.06 -6.99 7.51
C ILE A 68 -1.85 -5.94 6.74
N ASP A 69 -2.90 -6.38 6.07
CA ASP A 69 -3.84 -5.50 5.41
C ASP A 69 -5.25 -5.62 5.97
N ILE A 70 -6.14 -4.79 5.42
CA ILE A 70 -7.54 -4.71 5.86
C ILE A 70 -8.27 -6.06 5.79
N TYR A 71 -7.80 -6.98 4.95
CA TYR A 71 -8.39 -8.30 4.76
C TYR A 71 -7.78 -9.37 5.66
N SER A 72 -6.53 -9.23 6.08
CA SER A 72 -5.80 -10.24 6.86
C SER A 72 -5.68 -9.95 8.35
N ARG A 73 -6.31 -8.88 8.86
CA ARG A 73 -6.14 -8.45 10.26
C ARG A 73 -6.53 -9.49 11.30
N GLU A 74 -7.65 -10.20 11.12
CA GLU A 74 -8.09 -11.21 12.10
C GLU A 74 -7.07 -12.34 12.26
N GLU A 75 -6.29 -12.61 11.22
CA GLU A 75 -5.23 -13.63 11.22
C GLU A 75 -3.94 -13.15 11.90
N ALA A 76 -3.76 -11.84 12.04
CA ALA A 76 -2.53 -11.26 12.56
C ALA A 76 -2.32 -11.57 14.04
N GLY A 77 -3.39 -11.59 14.86
CA GLY A 77 -3.31 -11.84 16.30
C GLY A 77 -2.42 -10.88 17.10
N ILE A 78 -2.03 -9.74 16.51
CA ILE A 78 -1.10 -8.75 17.06
C ILE A 78 -1.86 -7.47 17.41
N GLY A 79 -1.54 -6.86 18.56
CA GLY A 79 -2.14 -5.60 18.99
C GLY A 79 -1.74 -4.45 18.08
N LEU A 80 -2.64 -3.49 17.86
CA LEU A 80 -2.38 -2.33 16.99
C LEU A 80 -1.16 -1.50 17.44
N CYS A 81 -0.78 -1.61 18.71
CA CYS A 81 0.37 -0.90 19.26
C CYS A 81 1.71 -1.54 18.94
N ASP A 82 1.74 -2.77 18.44
CA ASP A 82 2.97 -3.49 18.13
C ASP A 82 3.45 -3.24 16.69
N TYR A 83 2.66 -2.52 15.90
CA TYR A 83 3.04 -2.13 14.53
C TYR A 83 4.04 -0.97 14.55
N ASN A 84 5.02 -1.03 13.64
CA ASN A 84 6.08 -0.04 13.49
C ASN A 84 5.80 0.91 12.31
N TRP A 85 5.15 0.39 11.28
CA TRP A 85 4.88 1.08 10.03
C TRP A 85 3.40 1.04 9.70
N PHE A 86 2.90 2.15 9.17
CA PHE A 86 1.58 2.23 8.61
C PHE A 86 1.62 2.83 7.21
N VAL A 87 0.85 2.30 6.27
CA VAL A 87 0.79 2.83 4.90
C VAL A 87 -0.66 2.96 4.47
N ALA A 88 -1.06 4.19 4.15
CA ALA A 88 -2.37 4.50 3.60
C ALA A 88 -2.26 4.89 2.13
N SER A 89 -3.27 4.46 1.37
CA SER A 89 -3.61 5.02 0.06
C SER A 89 -5.09 5.39 0.05
N ASP A 90 -5.43 6.50 -0.58
CA ASP A 90 -6.81 6.93 -0.79
C ASP A 90 -7.54 6.16 -1.91
N TYR A 91 -6.83 5.33 -2.67
CA TYR A 91 -7.38 4.46 -3.72
C TYR A 91 -7.89 3.10 -3.20
N THR A 92 -7.18 2.54 -2.23
CA THR A 92 -7.48 1.23 -1.64
C THR A 92 -8.47 1.37 -0.48
N PRO A 93 -9.23 0.33 -0.13
CA PRO A 93 -10.09 0.36 1.06
C PRO A 93 -9.33 0.83 2.30
N ARG A 94 -9.94 1.76 3.02
CA ARG A 94 -9.36 2.35 4.22
C ARG A 94 -9.71 1.51 5.44
N TRP A 95 -8.77 1.43 6.38
CA TRP A 95 -9.06 0.90 7.70
C TRP A 95 -10.28 1.59 8.33
N PRO A 96 -11.14 0.84 9.06
CA PRO A 96 -12.26 1.44 9.79
C PRO A 96 -11.76 2.54 10.73
N GLN A 97 -12.58 3.57 10.94
CA GLN A 97 -12.19 4.73 11.75
C GLN A 97 -11.74 4.33 13.16
N GLU A 98 -12.41 3.33 13.75
CA GLU A 98 -12.05 2.75 15.05
C GLU A 98 -10.58 2.28 15.12
N ILE A 99 -10.05 1.75 14.01
CA ILE A 99 -8.67 1.24 13.94
C ILE A 99 -7.68 2.38 13.82
N LEU A 100 -8.05 3.42 13.08
CA LEU A 100 -7.22 4.63 12.98
C LEU A 100 -7.17 5.34 14.34
N ASP A 101 -8.32 5.46 15.01
CA ASP A 101 -8.40 6.04 16.36
C ASP A 101 -7.55 5.23 17.34
N ASP A 102 -7.64 3.90 17.33
CA ASP A 102 -6.80 3.02 18.14
C ASP A 102 -5.31 3.18 17.84
N LEU A 103 -4.94 3.26 16.56
CA LEU A 103 -3.55 3.44 16.13
C LEU A 103 -2.98 4.77 16.67
N THR A 104 -3.78 5.84 16.69
CA THR A 104 -3.35 7.12 17.28
C THR A 104 -3.14 7.05 18.80
N ARG A 105 -3.84 6.14 19.50
CA ARG A 105 -3.67 5.90 20.95
C ARG A 105 -2.39 5.14 21.28
N CYS A 106 -1.87 4.33 20.35
CA CYS A 106 -0.68 3.50 20.53
C CYS A 106 0.67 4.24 20.48
N GLY A 107 0.63 5.55 20.27
CA GLY A 107 1.79 6.40 20.03
C GLY A 107 1.59 7.20 18.75
N THR A 108 2.40 8.24 18.57
CA THR A 108 2.22 9.13 17.43
C THR A 108 2.91 8.54 16.20
N PHE A 109 2.13 7.93 15.32
CA PHE A 109 2.55 7.70 13.94
C PHE A 109 2.71 9.05 13.26
N GLN A 110 3.86 9.25 12.61
CA GLN A 110 4.19 10.50 11.92
C GLN A 110 4.43 10.23 10.44
N PRO A 111 4.00 11.12 9.55
CA PRO A 111 4.32 11.00 8.14
C PRO A 111 5.81 11.17 7.89
N VAL A 112 6.40 10.17 7.24
CA VAL A 112 7.83 10.14 6.90
C VAL A 112 8.09 10.07 5.40
N PHE A 113 7.06 9.77 4.60
CA PHE A 113 7.10 9.81 3.14
C PHE A 113 5.68 9.95 2.59
N SER A 114 5.54 10.70 1.50
CA SER A 114 4.32 10.76 0.68
C SER A 114 4.71 10.79 -0.78
N VAL A 115 3.89 10.15 -1.63
CA VAL A 115 4.00 10.23 -3.08
C VAL A 115 2.60 10.29 -3.69
N THR A 116 2.46 11.11 -4.72
CA THR A 116 1.25 11.15 -5.54
C THR A 116 1.47 10.31 -6.79
N SER A 117 0.62 9.32 -7.00
CA SER A 117 0.50 8.54 -8.22
C SER A 117 -0.78 8.94 -8.97
N THR A 118 -1.00 8.36 -10.14
CA THR A 118 -2.26 8.45 -10.87
C THR A 118 -2.88 7.08 -11.09
N VAL A 119 -4.20 7.06 -11.28
CA VAL A 119 -4.97 5.88 -11.71
C VAL A 119 -5.95 6.28 -12.82
N SER A 120 -6.15 5.38 -13.77
CA SER A 120 -7.15 5.49 -14.83
C SER A 120 -8.45 4.82 -14.39
N LEU A 121 -9.54 5.57 -14.37
CA LEU A 121 -10.87 5.14 -13.94
C LEU A 121 -11.89 5.36 -15.05
N LEU A 122 -12.97 4.59 -15.03
CA LEU A 122 -14.14 4.87 -15.85
C LEU A 122 -15.07 5.83 -15.12
N ASN A 123 -15.43 6.94 -15.76
CA ASN A 123 -16.48 7.82 -15.25
C ASN A 123 -17.89 7.25 -15.57
N PHE A 124 -18.95 7.94 -15.14
CA PHE A 124 -20.34 7.53 -15.41
C PHE A 124 -20.73 7.55 -16.90
N SER A 125 -19.92 8.18 -17.74
CA SER A 125 -20.06 8.21 -19.20
C SER A 125 -19.24 7.12 -19.89
N PHE A 126 -18.55 6.25 -19.13
CA PHE A 126 -17.63 5.23 -19.61
C PHE A 126 -16.39 5.77 -20.34
N ASP A 127 -16.03 7.03 -20.09
CA ASP A 127 -14.76 7.59 -20.53
C ASP A 127 -13.67 7.30 -19.48
N TYR A 128 -12.45 7.07 -19.97
CA TYR A 128 -11.27 6.97 -19.10
C TYR A 128 -10.87 8.35 -18.60
N VAL A 129 -10.79 8.51 -17.28
CA VAL A 129 -10.30 9.70 -16.60
C VAL A 129 -9.10 9.34 -15.72
N VAL A 130 -8.14 10.25 -15.64
CA VAL A 130 -6.96 10.09 -14.79
C VAL A 130 -7.19 10.85 -13.48
N ALA A 131 -7.13 10.14 -12.35
CA ALA A 131 -7.28 10.71 -11.02
C ALA A 131 -5.97 10.58 -10.23
N PRO A 132 -5.59 11.60 -9.43
CA PRO A 132 -4.46 11.47 -8.52
C PRO A 132 -4.83 10.56 -7.34
N VAL A 133 -3.83 9.87 -6.83
CA VAL A 133 -3.90 8.98 -5.66
C VAL A 133 -2.74 9.34 -4.75
N GLU A 134 -3.05 9.70 -3.51
CA GLU A 134 -2.02 9.94 -2.50
C GLU A 134 -1.69 8.64 -1.74
N ILE A 135 -0.40 8.38 -1.59
CA ILE A 135 0.14 7.26 -0.81
C ILE A 135 1.03 7.85 0.26
N VAL A 136 0.72 7.58 1.53
CA VAL A 136 1.45 8.13 2.67
C VAL A 136 1.98 7.00 3.55
N VAL A 137 3.27 7.05 3.85
CA VAL A 137 3.95 6.14 4.78
C VAL A 137 4.16 6.84 6.10
N TRP A 138 3.68 6.21 7.16
CA TRP A 138 3.80 6.64 8.54
C TRP A 138 4.70 5.69 9.31
N GLN A 139 5.51 6.26 10.20
CA GLN A 139 6.36 5.50 11.12
C GLN A 139 5.98 5.83 12.56
N LYS A 140 5.94 4.81 13.42
CA LYS A 140 5.70 4.99 14.85
C LYS A 140 6.85 5.79 15.48
N GLY A 141 6.53 6.92 16.11
CA GLY A 141 7.50 7.72 16.86
C GLY A 141 8.04 6.99 18.10
N LEU A 142 9.35 7.11 18.36
CA LEU A 142 10.06 6.45 19.47
C LEU A 142 9.56 6.83 20.88
N GLN A 143 8.77 7.88 21.03
CA GLN A 143 8.27 8.35 22.33
C GLN A 143 7.17 7.46 22.94
N GLY A 144 6.50 6.61 22.14
CA GLY A 144 5.44 5.70 22.64
C GLY A 144 5.95 4.37 23.22
N ALA A 145 7.20 3.99 22.95
CA ALA A 145 7.75 2.69 23.38
C ALA A 145 8.11 2.63 24.88
N GLN A 146 8.21 3.78 25.56
CA GLN A 146 8.55 3.85 26.98
C GLN A 146 7.34 3.74 27.92
N ASN A 147 6.12 3.94 27.41
CA ASN A 147 4.91 3.98 28.25
C ASN A 147 4.05 2.70 28.19
N ALA A 148 4.42 1.70 27.40
CA ALA A 148 3.68 0.44 27.24
C ALA A 148 4.18 -0.69 28.15
N ARG A 149 4.92 -0.38 29.21
CA ARG A 149 5.32 -1.34 30.25
C ARG A 149 4.63 -1.03 31.58
N TYR A 150 3.32 -1.24 31.66
CA TYR A 150 2.61 -1.46 32.93
C TYR A 150 1.42 -2.38 32.71
#